data_AF-A0A1G0I044-F1
#
_entry.id   AF-A0A1G0I044-F1
#
_cell.length_a   1.000
_cell.length_b   1.000
_cell.length_c   1.000
_cell.angle_alpha   90.00
_cell.angle_beta   90.00
_cell.angle_gamma   90.00
#
_symmetry.space_group_name_H-M   'P 1'
#
loop_
_entity.id
_entity.type
_entity.pdbx_description
1 polymer ?
#
loop_
_entity_poly.entity_id
_entity_poly.type
_entity_poly.pdbx_seq_one_letter_code
_entity_poly.pdbx_strand_id
1 'polypeptide(L)' 'MGLRRANMSITVYCRPYEPAPEGFASRFVKDGWRGIERYYGARTDIMLRWLNECDKERLRTLRRRYMRGDVTALEEVSP' A
#
# COMPACT_ATOMS: atom_id res chain seq x y z
N MET A 1 -53.16 7.41 -0.33
CA MET A 1 -52.11 6.36 -0.24
C MET A 1 -50.87 6.85 -0.96
N GLY A 2 -49.75 6.99 -0.26
CA GLY A 2 -48.51 7.49 -0.86
C GLY A 2 -47.35 7.43 0.11
N LEU A 3 -46.97 6.21 0.53
CA LEU A 3 -45.75 5.98 1.29
C LEU A 3 -44.56 6.30 0.38
N ARG A 4 -44.02 7.51 0.50
CA ARG A 4 -42.72 7.87 -0.05
C ARG A 4 -41.67 7.06 0.71
N ARG A 5 -41.22 5.96 0.11
CA ARG A 5 -40.04 5.23 0.59
C ARG A 5 -38.85 6.20 0.54
N ALA A 6 -38.37 6.60 1.71
CA ALA A 6 -37.09 7.27 1.83
C ALA A 6 -36.01 6.27 1.40
N ASN A 7 -35.35 6.54 0.26
CA ASN A 7 -34.11 5.88 -0.11
C ASN A 7 -33.04 6.29 0.90
N MET A 8 -32.89 5.48 1.95
CA MET A 8 -31.79 5.57 2.90
C MET A 8 -30.53 5.07 2.19
N SER A 9 -29.89 5.97 1.46
CA SER A 9 -28.56 5.74 0.93
C SER A 9 -27.61 5.60 2.13
N ILE A 10 -27.15 4.38 2.37
CA ILE A 10 -26.09 4.12 3.34
C ILE A 10 -24.83 4.73 2.73
N THR A 11 -24.58 6.00 3.00
CA THR A 11 -23.26 6.60 2.77
C THR A 11 -22.30 5.93 3.73
N VAL A 12 -21.64 4.88 3.23
CA VAL A 12 -20.47 4.29 3.88
C VAL A 12 -19.43 5.40 3.94
N TYR A 13 -19.29 6.03 5.11
CA TYR A 13 -18.18 6.93 5.41
C TYR A 13 -16.88 6.11 5.44
N CYS A 14 -16.37 5.77 4.25
CA CYS A 14 -15.02 5.27 4.11
C CYS A 14 -14.13 6.47 4.44
N ARG A 15 -13.50 6.48 5.63
CA ARG A 15 -12.49 7.49 5.96
C ARG A 15 -11.52 7.56 4.77
N PRO A 16 -11.24 8.74 4.19
CA PRO A 16 -10.28 8.86 3.11
C PRO A 16 -8.95 8.34 3.66
N TYR A 17 -8.54 7.16 3.21
CA TYR A 17 -7.25 6.59 3.56
C TYR A 17 -6.20 7.38 2.78
N GLU A 18 -5.13 7.74 3.48
CA GLU A 18 -4.00 8.43 2.86
C GLU A 18 -3.35 7.48 1.83
N PRO A 19 -3.04 7.97 0.62
CA PRO A 19 -2.36 7.17 -0.40
C PRO A 19 -0.98 6.72 0.10
N ALA A 20 -0.40 5.72 -0.55
CA ALA A 20 0.95 5.28 -0.22
C ALA A 20 1.93 6.47 -0.30
N PRO A 21 2.75 6.70 0.75
CA PRO A 21 3.73 7.77 0.74
C PRO A 21 4.81 7.53 -0.33
N GLU A 22 5.37 8.62 -0.85
CA GLU A 22 6.43 8.56 -1.84
C GLU A 22 7.62 7.73 -1.32
N GLY A 23 8.14 6.83 -2.16
CA GLY A 23 9.24 5.94 -1.79
C GLY A 23 8.86 4.79 -0.85
N PHE A 24 7.57 4.59 -0.51
CA PHE A 24 7.11 3.42 0.25
C PHE A 24 7.55 2.12 -0.40
N ALA A 25 7.35 2.01 -1.72
CA ALA A 25 7.71 0.86 -2.51
C ALA A 25 9.22 0.57 -2.47
N SER A 26 10.06 1.59 -2.66
CA SER A 26 11.53 1.44 -2.64
C SER A 26 12.02 1.03 -1.25
N ARG A 27 11.42 1.61 -0.21
CA ARG A 27 11.72 1.27 1.18
C ARG A 27 11.27 -0.13 1.55
N PHE A 28 10.15 -0.61 1.02
CA PHE A 28 9.73 -2.01 1.18
C PHE A 28 10.72 -2.98 0.52
N VAL A 29 11.18 -2.69 -0.70
CA VAL A 29 12.17 -3.52 -1.40
C VAL A 29 13.47 -3.59 -0.59
N LYS A 30 13.96 -2.45 -0.08
CA LYS A 30 15.18 -2.33 0.72
C LYS A 30 15.04 -2.97 2.11
N ASP A 31 14.16 -2.43 2.95
CA ASP A 31 14.11 -2.72 4.38
C ASP A 31 13.13 -3.86 4.72
N GLY A 32 12.15 -4.14 3.84
CA GLY A 32 11.14 -5.18 4.04
C GLY A 32 10.05 -4.79 5.05
N TRP A 33 9.20 -5.75 5.39
CA TRP A 33 8.02 -5.53 6.24
C TRP A 33 8.37 -4.88 7.60
N ARG A 34 9.32 -5.45 8.34
CA ARG A 34 9.73 -4.89 9.65
C ARG A 34 10.33 -3.49 9.54
N GLY A 35 10.97 -3.18 8.41
CA GLY A 35 11.55 -1.88 8.15
C GLY A 35 10.49 -0.80 7.92
N ILE A 36 9.52 -1.08 7.06
CA ILE A 36 8.41 -0.15 6.81
C ILE A 36 7.50 0.01 8.03
N GLU A 37 7.29 -1.06 8.81
CA GLU A 37 6.51 -1.02 10.06
C GLU A 37 7.18 -0.10 11.09
N ARG A 38 8.51 -0.19 11.25
CA ARG A 38 9.26 0.71 12.13
C ARG A 38 9.30 2.15 11.62
N TYR A 39 9.44 2.34 10.30
CA TYR A 39 9.62 3.66 9.71
C TYR A 39 8.32 4.46 9.68
N TYR A 40 7.23 3.85 9.22
CA TYR A 40 5.94 4.53 9.08
C TYR A 40 5.06 4.40 10.32
N GLY A 41 5.25 3.38 11.17
CA GLY A 41 4.44 3.16 12.36
C GLY A 41 2.94 2.99 12.09
N ALA A 42 2.56 2.74 10.84
CA ALA A 42 1.18 2.66 10.40
C ALA A 42 0.53 1.34 10.83
N ARG A 43 -0.81 1.28 10.83
CA ARG A 43 -1.53 0.02 11.08
C ARG A 43 -1.25 -0.96 9.94
N THR A 44 -1.19 -2.25 10.27
CA THR A 44 -1.01 -3.33 9.29
C THR A 44 -1.98 -3.24 8.11
N ASP A 45 -3.27 -2.94 8.36
CA ASP A 45 -4.28 -2.77 7.32
C ASP A 45 -3.94 -1.66 6.32
N ILE A 46 -3.37 -0.55 6.81
CA ILE A 46 -2.95 0.58 5.97
C ILE A 46 -1.75 0.18 5.12
N MET A 47 -0.74 -0.44 5.74
CA MET A 47 0.45 -0.91 5.02
C MET A 47 0.12 -1.97 3.96
N LEU A 48 -0.83 -2.85 4.24
CA LEU A 48 -1.31 -3.84 3.26
C LEU A 48 -2.04 -3.16 2.09
N ARG A 49 -2.79 -2.08 2.33
CA ARG A 49 -3.41 -1.31 1.25
C ARG A 49 -2.37 -0.61 0.40
N TRP A 50 -1.40 0.07 1.00
CA TRP A 50 -0.27 0.67 0.28
C TRP A 50 0.50 -0.36 -0.55
N LEU A 51 0.71 -1.57 -0.03
CA LEU A 51 1.29 -2.65 -0.82
C LEU A 51 0.42 -3.07 -2.01
N ASN A 52 -0.90 -3.10 -1.86
CA ASN A 52 -1.78 -3.40 -3.00
C ASN A 52 -1.80 -2.26 -4.03
N GLU A 53 -1.76 -1.00 -3.59
CA GLU A 53 -1.65 0.17 -4.47
C GLU A 53 -0.35 0.17 -5.28
N CYS A 54 0.76 -0.25 -4.67
CA CYS A 54 2.07 -0.34 -5.33
C CYS A 54 2.36 -1.67 -6.04
N ASP A 55 1.34 -2.52 -6.25
CA ASP A 55 1.47 -3.90 -6.76
C ASP A 55 2.40 -4.78 -5.91
N LYS A 56 1.83 -5.39 -4.87
CA LYS A 56 2.55 -6.23 -3.90
C LYS A 56 3.36 -7.36 -4.53
N GLU A 57 2.90 -7.94 -5.64
CA GLU A 57 3.56 -9.10 -6.26
C GLU A 57 4.79 -8.65 -7.02
N ARG A 58 4.70 -7.49 -7.70
CA ARG A 58 5.86 -6.80 -8.27
C ARG A 58 6.89 -6.47 -7.19
N LEU A 59 6.47 -5.86 -6.07
CA LEU A 59 7.39 -5.51 -4.98
C LEU A 59 8.07 -6.70 -4.32
N ARG A 60 7.35 -7.82 -4.14
CA ARG A 60 7.94 -9.09 -3.67
C ARG A 60 8.99 -9.64 -4.62
N THR A 61 8.77 -9.49 -5.92
CA THR A 61 9.71 -9.92 -6.96
C THR A 61 10.96 -9.05 -6.95
N LEU A 62 10.79 -7.72 -6.89
CA LEU A 62 11.89 -6.76 -6.79
C LEU A 62 12.71 -6.97 -5.50
N ARG A 63 12.05 -7.22 -4.37
CA ARG A 63 12.74 -7.59 -3.12
C ARG A 63 13.56 -8.87 -3.26
N ARG A 64 13.04 -9.91 -3.91
CA ARG A 64 13.79 -11.15 -4.17
C ARG A 64 14.99 -10.93 -5.08
N ARG A 65 14.91 -10.01 -6.05
CA ARG A 65 16.05 -9.60 -6.88
C ARG A 65 17.08 -8.84 -6.03
N TYR A 66 16.64 -7.84 -5.27
CA TYR A 66 17.49 -7.07 -4.36
C TYR A 66 18.24 -7.94 -3.34
N MET A 67 17.55 -8.89 -2.70
CA MET A 67 18.16 -9.84 -1.76
C MET A 67 19.17 -10.79 -2.40
N ARG A 68 19.11 -10.97 -3.73
CA ARG A 68 20.12 -11.70 -4.51
C ARG A 68 21.29 -10.83 -4.96
N GLY A 69 21.32 -9.56 -4.57
CA GLY A 69 22.38 -8.59 -4.90
C GLY A 69 22.08 -7.73 -6.12
N ASP A 70 20.90 -7.84 -6.73
CA ASP A 70 20.51 -7.03 -7.89
C ASP A 70 20.01 -5.64 -7.44
N VAL A 71 20.91 -4.67 -7.45
CA VAL A 71 20.62 -3.28 -7.05
C VAL A 71 19.71 -2.53 -8.03
N THR A 72 19.59 -3.01 -9.28
CA THR A 72 18.72 -2.40 -10.30
C THR A 72 17.24 -2.49 -9.91
N ALA A 73 16.90 -3.44 -9.03
CA ALA A 73 15.55 -3.62 -8.50
C ALA A 73 15.05 -2.43 -7.67
N LEU A 74 15.91 -1.48 -7.24
CA LEU A 74 15.47 -0.24 -6.58
C LEU A 74 15.15 0.88 -7.58
N GLU A 75 15.83 0.91 -8.73
CA GLU A 75 15.59 1.90 -9.78
C GLU A 75 14.26 1.63 -10.48
N GLU A 76 13.91 0.36 -10.70
CA GLU A 76 12.63 -0.05 -11.29
C GLU A 76 11.40 0.31 -10.44
N VAL A 77 11.59 0.63 -9.16
CA VAL A 77 10.50 0.93 -8.22
C VAL A 77 10.05 2.39 -8.30
N SER A 78 10.91 3.29 -8.80
CA SER A 78 10.52 4.68 -9.02
C SER A 78 9.71 4.79 -10.32
N PRO A 79 8.47 5.31 -10.30
CA PRO A 79 7.85 5.86 -11.50
C PRO A 79 8.55 7.15 -11.96
#